data_AF-A0A8J7SJJ3-F1
#
_entry.id   AF-A0A8J7SJJ3-F1
#
_cell.length_a   1.000
_cell.length_b   1.000
_cell.length_c   1.000
_cell.angle_alpha   90.00
_cell.angle_beta   90.00
_cell.angle_gamma   90.00
#
_symmetry.space_group_name_H-M   'P 1'
#
loop_
_entity.id
_entity.type
_entity.pdbx_description
1 polymer ?
#
loop_
_entity_poly.entity_id
_entity_poly.type
_entity_poly.pdbx_seq_one_letter_code
_entity_poly.pdbx_strand_id
1 'polypeptide(L)'
;MKLLALLAMIVPFAAVVDVQANGGGYHVGLDFSGQVTPFTPVGVEQVQILDETLSIVLKADYAEVNVRYVMENVSEKSAKVKFGFPAEDVKSSYNWIYSFESGQQTKLEPVTEVKYCRNYQVKLNGKELRSTYIHEPFNDAKKVAEHPSMEPFLGIKGWLVSEMKVAKGAQVVLEISYLSEYDSDYSYVSEDARKEALSFKYRLSTGAVWHGPIKQGRVKLSLDGVSPQEFKIVSPVNCFVRHGETWVWEFESLEPTLANDIEIHVSEPYNAYCVNLDANGYYRQYREKFYKWTTTYKVQASSQLADANGYSYSADNLHTNQGEKSFAWSEGVDGHGIGEVLDFTLNKEIELDSVLVENGYTRSEELFLSNSRVKDVTFVVNGKEEFKRTLLDRRREQRIDLSECKTKMKTIQLRIDSVYPGSKYEDTCLSDVSFLGKLKAAPEQYGAR
;
A
#
# COMPACT_ATOMS: atom_id res chain seq x y z
N MET A 1 -75.72 -49.59 -6.38
CA MET A 1 -75.43 -48.21 -6.85
C MET A 1 -74.19 -48.25 -7.72
N LYS A 2 -74.30 -47.85 -8.99
CA LYS A 2 -73.23 -47.71 -9.98
C LYS A 2 -72.36 -46.47 -9.69
N LEU A 3 -71.08 -46.50 -10.08
CA LEU A 3 -70.33 -45.50 -10.89
C LEU A 3 -68.83 -45.94 -10.90
N LEU A 4 -68.15 -46.28 -12.01
CA LEU A 4 -67.59 -45.42 -13.11
C LEU A 4 -66.86 -44.18 -12.58
N ALA A 5 -65.68 -43.73 -13.01
CA ALA A 5 -64.61 -44.10 -13.95
C ALA A 5 -63.37 -43.27 -13.47
N LEU A 6 -62.12 -43.44 -13.91
CA LEU A 6 -61.60 -42.82 -15.13
C LEU A 6 -60.14 -43.29 -15.35
N LEU A 7 -59.85 -43.76 -16.56
CA LEU A 7 -58.49 -43.88 -17.10
C LEU A 7 -57.95 -42.46 -17.39
N ALA A 8 -56.70 -42.18 -17.02
CA ALA A 8 -55.93 -41.08 -17.59
C ALA A 8 -54.65 -41.66 -18.20
N MET A 9 -54.54 -41.48 -19.52
CA MET A 9 -53.36 -41.80 -20.33
C MET A 9 -52.14 -41.02 -19.85
N ILE A 10 -51.03 -41.73 -19.61
CA ILE A 10 -49.71 -41.14 -19.46
C ILE A 10 -49.14 -40.98 -20.87
N VAL A 11 -49.01 -39.74 -21.33
CA VAL A 11 -48.22 -39.36 -22.51
C VAL A 11 -46.77 -39.17 -22.04
N PRO A 12 -45.77 -39.88 -22.59
CA PRO A 12 -44.38 -39.55 -22.32
C PRO A 12 -44.02 -38.34 -23.19
N PHE A 13 -43.95 -37.15 -22.59
CA PHE A 13 -43.23 -36.05 -23.20
C PHE A 13 -41.74 -36.36 -23.09
N ALA A 14 -41.14 -36.76 -24.22
CA ALA A 14 -39.71 -36.67 -24.40
C ALA A 14 -39.33 -35.18 -24.37
N ALA A 15 -38.86 -34.71 -23.21
CA ALA A 15 -38.18 -33.43 -23.13
C ALA A 15 -36.82 -33.60 -23.79
N VAL A 16 -36.74 -33.16 -25.04
CA VAL A 16 -35.48 -32.77 -25.68
C VAL A 16 -34.87 -31.72 -24.75
N VAL A 17 -33.76 -32.06 -24.11
CA VAL A 17 -32.95 -31.05 -23.41
C VAL A 17 -32.30 -30.25 -24.52
N ASP A 18 -32.85 -29.07 -24.79
CA ASP A 18 -32.18 -28.09 -25.63
C ASP A 18 -30.82 -27.79 -24.98
N VAL A 19 -29.77 -28.23 -25.67
CA VAL A 19 -28.41 -27.70 -25.53
C VAL A 19 -28.50 -26.24 -25.97
N GLN A 20 -28.84 -25.36 -25.02
CA GLN A 20 -28.69 -23.94 -25.22
C GLN A 20 -27.23 -23.57 -24.97
N ALA A 21 -26.48 -23.61 -26.07
CA ALA A 21 -25.32 -22.78 -26.27
C ALA A 21 -25.73 -21.31 -26.12
N ASN A 22 -25.46 -20.72 -24.96
CA ASN A 22 -25.47 -19.26 -24.77
C ASN A 22 -24.02 -18.79 -24.72
N GLY A 23 -23.47 -18.53 -25.91
CA GLY A 23 -22.31 -17.65 -26.05
C GLY A 23 -22.72 -16.20 -25.77
N GLY A 24 -21.88 -15.33 -25.26
CA GLY A 24 -20.45 -15.43 -24.99
C GLY A 24 -19.97 -14.00 -24.75
N GLY A 25 -19.36 -13.77 -23.59
CA GLY A 25 -18.94 -12.47 -23.09
C GLY A 25 -19.00 -12.51 -21.57
N TYR A 26 -17.93 -13.01 -20.95
CA TYR A 26 -17.78 -13.25 -19.50
C TYR A 26 -18.66 -14.37 -18.93
N HIS A 27 -18.15 -15.62 -18.91
CA HIS A 27 -18.54 -16.68 -17.96
C HIS A 27 -17.34 -17.63 -17.83
N VAL A 28 -16.86 -18.02 -16.64
CA VAL A 28 -17.59 -18.58 -15.48
C VAL A 28 -17.01 -18.05 -14.16
N GLY A 29 -17.86 -17.62 -13.23
CA GLY A 29 -17.50 -17.36 -11.82
C GLY A 29 -17.83 -15.98 -11.23
N LEU A 30 -18.14 -14.98 -12.07
CA LEU A 30 -18.56 -13.65 -11.61
C LEU A 30 -19.76 -13.18 -12.45
N ASP A 31 -20.95 -13.18 -11.87
CA ASP A 31 -22.17 -12.63 -12.49
C ASP A 31 -22.09 -11.10 -12.51
N PHE A 32 -21.40 -10.52 -13.50
CA PHE A 32 -21.43 -9.08 -13.75
C PHE A 32 -22.68 -8.69 -14.55
N SER A 33 -23.84 -8.74 -13.91
CA SER A 33 -25.08 -8.29 -14.54
C SER A 33 -25.17 -6.76 -14.51
N GLY A 34 -24.76 -6.08 -15.61
CA GLY A 34 -25.43 -4.82 -15.95
C GLY A 34 -24.71 -3.71 -16.70
N GLN A 35 -23.39 -3.70 -16.93
CA GLN A 35 -22.77 -2.63 -17.73
C GLN A 35 -21.61 -3.11 -18.62
N VAL A 36 -21.56 -2.54 -19.84
CA VAL A 36 -20.47 -2.69 -20.81
C VAL A 36 -19.21 -2.03 -20.23
N THR A 37 -18.21 -2.84 -19.90
CA THR A 37 -16.87 -2.36 -19.55
C THR A 37 -16.23 -1.66 -20.78
N PRO A 38 -15.42 -0.61 -20.61
CA PRO A 38 -14.72 0.09 -21.71
C PRO A 38 -13.64 -0.77 -22.37
N PHE A 39 -13.19 -1.84 -21.70
CA PHE A 39 -12.30 -2.85 -22.25
C PHE A 39 -12.98 -4.22 -22.20
N THR A 40 -12.97 -4.93 -23.34
CA THR A 40 -13.39 -6.33 -23.43
C THR A 40 -12.23 -7.15 -23.97
N PRO A 41 -11.78 -8.19 -23.25
CA PRO A 41 -10.73 -9.06 -23.76
C PRO A 41 -11.24 -9.85 -24.97
N VAL A 42 -10.34 -10.17 -25.90
CA VAL A 42 -10.65 -10.89 -27.13
C VAL A 42 -9.67 -12.03 -27.30
N GLY A 43 -10.15 -13.25 -27.57
CA GLY A 43 -9.30 -14.40 -27.87
C GLY A 43 -8.60 -15.02 -26.65
N VAL A 44 -8.88 -14.53 -25.44
CA VAL A 44 -8.33 -15.05 -24.19
C VAL A 44 -8.87 -16.45 -23.86
N GLU A 45 -10.09 -16.76 -24.31
CA GLU A 45 -10.74 -18.06 -24.15
C GLU A 45 -10.09 -19.19 -24.96
N GLN A 46 -9.17 -18.84 -25.87
CA GLN A 46 -8.39 -19.77 -26.69
C GLN A 46 -7.03 -20.11 -26.06
N VAL A 47 -6.64 -19.41 -24.99
CA VAL A 47 -5.31 -19.54 -24.37
C VAL A 47 -5.47 -19.87 -22.89
N GLN A 48 -4.82 -20.94 -22.43
CA GLN A 48 -4.81 -21.35 -21.04
C GLN A 48 -3.51 -20.92 -20.35
N ILE A 49 -3.60 -20.49 -19.09
CA ILE A 49 -2.43 -20.29 -18.22
C ILE A 49 -2.04 -21.64 -17.64
N LEU A 50 -0.84 -22.11 -18.00
CA LEU A 50 -0.25 -23.34 -17.50
C LEU A 50 0.51 -23.14 -16.19
N ASP A 51 1.19 -22.00 -16.04
CA ASP A 51 1.95 -21.68 -14.83
C ASP A 51 1.90 -20.17 -14.60
N GLU A 52 1.66 -19.76 -13.36
CA GLU A 52 1.81 -18.37 -12.92
C GLU A 52 2.84 -18.28 -11.79
N THR A 53 3.88 -17.47 -12.00
CA THR A 53 4.81 -17.10 -10.93
C THR A 53 4.72 -15.61 -10.67
N LEU A 54 4.13 -15.24 -9.53
CA LEU A 54 4.00 -13.86 -9.07
C LEU A 54 5.00 -13.59 -7.94
N SER A 55 5.81 -12.54 -8.08
CA SER A 55 6.73 -12.06 -7.07
C SER A 55 6.37 -10.64 -6.67
N ILE A 56 6.14 -10.43 -5.37
CA ILE A 56 5.83 -9.14 -4.76
C ILE A 56 6.91 -8.83 -3.72
N VAL A 57 7.63 -7.73 -3.90
CA VAL A 57 8.57 -7.19 -2.92
C VAL A 57 7.98 -5.91 -2.36
N LEU A 58 7.60 -5.92 -1.08
CA LEU A 58 7.04 -4.75 -0.42
C LEU A 58 8.17 -3.84 0.04
N LYS A 59 8.34 -2.72 -0.68
CA LYS A 59 9.25 -1.66 -0.31
C LYS A 59 8.56 -0.70 0.65
N ALA A 60 9.30 0.29 1.12
CA ALA A 60 8.77 1.17 2.13
C ALA A 60 7.64 2.09 1.63
N ASP A 61 7.68 2.51 0.36
CA ASP A 61 6.70 3.44 -0.22
C ASP A 61 5.95 2.89 -1.44
N TYR A 62 6.34 1.72 -1.94
CA TYR A 62 5.75 1.05 -3.11
C TYR A 62 5.99 -0.47 -3.05
N ALA A 63 5.32 -1.24 -3.90
CA ALA A 63 5.64 -2.64 -4.13
C ALA A 63 6.28 -2.83 -5.51
N GLU A 64 7.32 -3.66 -5.59
CA GLU A 64 7.83 -4.18 -6.87
C GLU A 64 7.06 -5.45 -7.22
N VAL A 65 6.42 -5.46 -8.38
CA VAL A 65 5.62 -6.60 -8.83
C VAL A 65 6.21 -7.14 -10.12
N ASN A 66 6.44 -8.45 -10.14
CA ASN A 66 6.83 -9.19 -11.33
C ASN A 66 5.95 -10.43 -11.44
N VAL A 67 5.25 -10.60 -12.55
CA VAL A 67 4.48 -11.80 -12.83
C VAL A 67 4.91 -12.42 -14.15
N ARG A 68 5.07 -13.73 -14.14
CA ARG A 68 5.43 -14.54 -15.30
C ARG A 68 4.37 -15.61 -15.52
N TYR A 69 3.78 -15.60 -16.70
CA TYR A 69 2.83 -16.61 -17.15
C TYR A 69 3.48 -17.52 -18.20
N VAL A 70 3.34 -18.83 -18.04
CA VAL A 70 3.49 -19.79 -19.14
C VAL A 70 2.10 -20.07 -19.67
N MET A 71 1.88 -19.86 -20.96
CA MET A 71 0.56 -19.92 -21.57
C MET A 71 0.59 -20.79 -22.82
N GLU A 72 -0.53 -21.47 -23.11
CA GLU A 72 -0.68 -22.33 -24.28
C GLU A 72 -1.95 -22.00 -25.05
N ASN A 73 -1.86 -21.90 -26.38
CA ASN A 73 -3.05 -21.86 -27.21
C ASN A 73 -3.64 -23.27 -27.36
N VAL A 74 -4.72 -23.51 -26.63
CA VAL A 74 -5.44 -24.79 -26.57
C VAL A 74 -6.50 -24.93 -27.67
N SER A 75 -6.65 -23.92 -28.53
CA SER A 75 -7.62 -23.95 -29.63
C SER A 75 -7.05 -24.61 -30.89
N GLU A 76 -7.95 -25.02 -31.79
CA GLU A 76 -7.59 -25.66 -33.06
C GLU A 76 -7.00 -24.71 -34.12
N LYS A 77 -6.89 -23.40 -33.82
CA LYS A 77 -6.43 -22.35 -34.73
C LYS A 77 -5.46 -21.40 -34.04
N SER A 78 -4.77 -20.55 -34.79
CA SER A 78 -3.98 -19.47 -34.19
C SER A 78 -4.88 -18.44 -33.50
N ALA A 79 -4.53 -18.06 -32.28
CA ALA A 79 -5.24 -17.07 -31.49
C ALA A 79 -4.65 -15.67 -31.70
N LYS A 80 -5.52 -14.68 -31.94
CA LYS A 80 -5.20 -13.26 -31.80
C LYS A 80 -5.81 -12.82 -30.47
N VAL A 81 -4.95 -12.42 -29.54
CA VAL A 81 -5.37 -12.13 -28.17
C VAL A 81 -5.21 -10.66 -27.89
N LYS A 82 -6.26 -10.03 -27.39
CA LYS A 82 -6.25 -8.69 -26.79
C LYS A 82 -6.59 -8.86 -25.31
N PHE A 83 -5.67 -8.49 -24.43
CA PHE A 83 -5.80 -8.66 -22.99
C PHE A 83 -5.48 -7.34 -22.27
N GLY A 84 -5.97 -7.20 -21.04
CA GLY A 84 -5.77 -6.00 -20.23
C GLY A 84 -5.28 -6.39 -18.85
N PHE A 85 -4.25 -5.70 -18.37
CA PHE A 85 -3.80 -5.80 -16.99
C PHE A 85 -4.48 -4.69 -16.16
N PRO A 86 -5.15 -5.01 -15.04
CA PRO A 86 -5.89 -4.03 -14.25
C PRO A 86 -4.94 -3.06 -13.55
N ALA A 87 -5.34 -1.79 -13.47
CA ALA A 87 -4.67 -0.79 -12.65
C ALA A 87 -5.64 -0.22 -11.60
N GLU A 88 -5.29 -0.38 -10.32
CA GLU A 88 -6.07 0.20 -9.23
C GLU A 88 -6.04 1.73 -9.29
N ASP A 89 -7.09 2.32 -8.73
CA ASP A 89 -7.10 3.70 -8.32
C ASP A 89 -6.37 3.85 -6.99
N VAL A 90 -5.48 4.83 -6.94
CA VAL A 90 -4.72 5.16 -5.75
C VAL A 90 -5.24 6.49 -5.27
N LYS A 91 -6.01 6.46 -4.19
CA LYS A 91 -6.44 7.64 -3.47
C LYS A 91 -5.24 8.12 -2.68
N SER A 92 -4.34 8.87 -3.32
CA SER A 92 -3.22 9.43 -2.57
C SER A 92 -3.76 10.40 -1.51
N SER A 93 -3.32 10.23 -0.26
CA SER A 93 -3.54 11.17 0.85
C SER A 93 -2.92 12.56 0.59
N TYR A 94 -2.17 12.73 -0.50
CA TYR A 94 -1.50 13.98 -0.92
C TYR A 94 -2.02 14.52 -2.26
N ASN A 95 -3.31 14.35 -2.57
CA ASN A 95 -3.94 15.16 -3.63
C ASN A 95 -3.99 16.67 -3.28
N TRP A 96 -3.54 17.04 -2.07
CA TRP A 96 -3.25 18.40 -1.66
C TRP A 96 -1.78 18.47 -1.22
N ILE A 97 -0.94 19.10 -2.03
CA ILE A 97 0.28 19.71 -1.50
C ILE A 97 -0.16 21.07 -0.96
N TYR A 98 0.02 21.32 0.33
CA TYR A 98 0.05 22.70 0.79
C TYR A 98 1.36 23.28 0.21
N SER A 99 1.25 23.99 -0.91
CA SER A 99 2.35 24.78 -1.45
C SER A 99 2.57 25.91 -0.46
N PHE A 100 3.49 25.69 0.45
CA PHE A 100 3.80 26.73 1.42
C PHE A 100 4.36 27.98 0.71
N GLU A 101 5.12 27.82 -0.39
CA GLU A 101 5.66 28.93 -1.20
C GLU A 101 4.62 29.95 -1.68
N SER A 102 3.34 29.58 -1.79
CA SER A 102 2.28 30.45 -2.30
C SER A 102 1.15 30.76 -1.32
N GLY A 103 1.09 30.09 -0.16
CA GLY A 103 -0.06 30.14 0.74
C GLY A 103 -1.39 29.73 0.07
N GLN A 104 -1.33 29.06 -1.08
CA GLN A 104 -2.49 28.64 -1.86
C GLN A 104 -2.57 27.11 -1.96
N GLN A 105 -3.79 26.58 -1.75
CA GLN A 105 -4.15 25.22 -2.16
C GLN A 105 -4.05 25.13 -3.68
N THR A 106 -2.94 24.62 -4.18
CA THR A 106 -2.84 24.27 -5.60
C THR A 106 -3.43 22.88 -5.76
N LYS A 107 -4.58 22.81 -6.43
CA LYS A 107 -5.12 21.55 -6.94
C LYS A 107 -4.06 20.99 -7.90
N LEU A 108 -3.45 19.85 -7.55
CA LEU A 108 -2.58 19.14 -8.47
C LEU A 108 -3.38 18.91 -9.76
N GLU A 109 -2.82 19.30 -10.91
CA GLU A 109 -3.37 18.87 -12.19
C GLU A 109 -3.53 17.35 -12.17
N PRO A 110 -4.61 16.79 -12.75
CA PRO A 110 -4.83 15.36 -12.73
C PRO A 110 -3.59 14.67 -13.29
N VAL A 111 -2.88 13.95 -12.41
CA VAL A 111 -1.76 13.12 -12.81
C VAL A 111 -2.31 12.10 -13.79
N THR A 112 -1.97 12.25 -15.07
CA THR A 112 -2.32 11.34 -16.16
C THR A 112 -1.59 10.00 -16.04
N GLU A 113 -0.62 9.91 -15.15
CA GLU A 113 0.16 8.72 -14.87
C GLU A 113 -0.58 7.75 -13.94
N VAL A 114 -0.57 6.47 -14.31
CA VAL A 114 -1.17 5.38 -13.55
C VAL A 114 -0.24 5.03 -12.39
N LYS A 115 -0.42 5.73 -11.25
CA LYS A 115 0.40 5.57 -10.03
C LYS A 115 0.52 4.12 -9.55
N TYR A 116 -0.52 3.31 -9.74
CA TYR A 116 -0.52 1.91 -9.35
C TYR A 116 0.37 1.00 -10.20
N CYS A 117 0.70 1.42 -11.41
CA CYS A 117 1.47 0.64 -12.38
C CYS A 117 2.58 1.50 -13.01
N ARG A 118 3.35 2.21 -12.18
CA ARG A 118 4.50 3.00 -12.65
C ARG A 118 5.53 2.08 -13.31
N ASN A 119 6.18 2.56 -14.36
CA ASN A 119 7.17 1.80 -15.12
C ASN A 119 6.66 0.44 -15.64
N TYR A 120 5.36 0.34 -15.95
CA TYR A 120 4.77 -0.88 -16.47
C TYR A 120 5.48 -1.35 -17.75
N GLN A 121 5.93 -2.59 -17.74
CA GLN A 121 6.47 -3.29 -18.90
C GLN A 121 5.75 -4.62 -19.09
N VAL A 122 5.60 -5.01 -20.35
CA VAL A 122 5.07 -6.31 -20.74
C VAL A 122 5.93 -6.89 -21.85
N LYS A 123 6.31 -8.16 -21.72
CA LYS A 123 7.18 -8.88 -22.66
C LYS A 123 6.56 -10.22 -23.04
N LEU A 124 6.63 -10.56 -24.32
CA LEU A 124 6.26 -11.85 -24.88
C LEU A 124 7.51 -12.55 -25.38
N ASN A 125 7.84 -13.69 -24.79
CA ASN A 125 9.07 -14.45 -25.08
C ASN A 125 10.33 -13.55 -25.01
N GLY A 126 10.40 -12.70 -23.98
CA GLY A 126 11.49 -11.74 -23.77
C GLY A 126 11.46 -10.49 -24.66
N LYS A 127 10.54 -10.37 -25.62
CA LYS A 127 10.39 -9.19 -26.49
C LYS A 127 9.30 -8.28 -25.97
N GLU A 128 9.58 -6.98 -25.90
CA GLU A 128 8.61 -5.99 -25.45
C GLU A 128 7.34 -5.97 -26.31
N LEU A 129 6.18 -5.92 -25.66
CA LEU A 129 4.89 -5.70 -26.28
C LEU A 129 4.44 -4.26 -26.04
N ARG A 130 3.74 -3.70 -27.02
CA ARG A 130 3.10 -2.39 -26.85
C ARG A 130 1.92 -2.54 -25.88
N SER A 131 1.89 -1.68 -24.87
CA SER A 131 0.75 -1.49 -23.97
C SER A 131 0.12 -0.11 -24.18
N THR A 132 -1.21 -0.02 -24.06
CA THR A 132 -1.97 1.23 -24.12
C THR A 132 -2.91 1.29 -22.93
N TYR A 133 -2.91 2.40 -22.20
CA TYR A 133 -3.82 2.62 -21.08
C TYR A 133 -5.23 3.01 -21.57
N ILE A 134 -6.25 2.36 -21.02
CA ILE A 134 -7.67 2.68 -21.22
C ILE A 134 -8.27 3.01 -19.86
N HIS A 135 -8.82 4.21 -19.71
CA HIS A 135 -9.46 4.64 -18.46
C HIS A 135 -10.83 3.98 -18.24
N GLU A 136 -11.12 3.63 -16.98
CA GLU A 136 -12.40 3.10 -16.51
C GLU A 136 -13.30 4.26 -16.01
N PRO A 137 -14.31 4.70 -16.79
CA PRO A 137 -15.06 5.92 -16.50
C PRO A 137 -16.03 5.79 -15.31
N PHE A 138 -16.32 4.57 -14.86
CA PHE A 138 -17.27 4.33 -13.77
C PHE A 138 -16.71 4.60 -12.37
N ASN A 139 -15.41 4.90 -12.24
CA ASN A 139 -14.78 5.26 -10.97
C ASN A 139 -14.82 6.78 -10.67
N ASP A 140 -15.27 7.61 -11.61
CA ASP A 140 -15.57 9.02 -11.33
C ASP A 140 -16.93 9.12 -10.62
N ALA A 141 -16.89 9.33 -9.30
CA ALA A 141 -17.98 9.27 -8.31
C ALA A 141 -19.22 10.18 -8.54
N LYS A 142 -19.51 10.65 -9.75
CA LYS A 142 -20.66 11.49 -10.08
C LYS A 142 -21.71 10.84 -10.99
N LYS A 143 -21.52 9.62 -11.51
CA LYS A 143 -22.41 9.08 -12.56
C LYS A 143 -22.67 7.56 -12.56
N VAL A 144 -22.75 6.90 -11.41
CA VAL A 144 -23.25 5.51 -11.38
C VAL A 144 -24.55 5.47 -10.60
N ALA A 145 -25.66 5.24 -11.31
CA ALA A 145 -26.93 4.92 -10.67
C ALA A 145 -26.80 3.54 -10.01
N GLU A 146 -27.12 3.46 -8.72
CA GLU A 146 -27.16 2.20 -7.97
C GLU A 146 -28.12 1.24 -8.67
N HIS A 147 -27.59 0.14 -9.23
CA HIS A 147 -28.40 -0.96 -9.76
C HIS A 147 -28.20 -2.17 -8.83
N PRO A 148 -29.27 -2.82 -8.36
CA PRO A 148 -29.22 -3.86 -7.31
C PRO A 148 -28.54 -5.17 -7.71
N SER A 149 -27.94 -5.23 -8.90
CA SER A 149 -27.27 -6.40 -9.48
C SER A 149 -25.83 -6.11 -9.92
N MET A 150 -25.28 -4.97 -9.49
CA MET A 150 -23.92 -4.51 -9.78
C MET A 150 -23.05 -4.77 -8.55
N GLU A 151 -22.15 -5.77 -8.61
CA GLU A 151 -20.89 -5.71 -7.87
C GLU A 151 -19.85 -5.14 -8.83
N PRO A 152 -19.70 -3.81 -8.97
CA PRO A 152 -18.60 -3.29 -9.76
C PRO A 152 -17.26 -3.76 -9.15
N PHE A 153 -16.27 -4.03 -9.98
CA PHE A 153 -14.86 -4.08 -9.56
C PHE A 153 -14.48 -2.68 -9.03
N LEU A 154 -14.84 -2.41 -7.77
CA LEU A 154 -14.62 -1.13 -7.13
C LEU A 154 -13.11 -0.89 -7.02
N GLY A 155 -12.68 0.30 -7.43
CA GLY A 155 -11.30 0.74 -7.29
C GLY A 155 -10.39 0.45 -8.48
N ILE A 156 -10.89 0.00 -9.64
CA ILE A 156 -10.09 -0.01 -10.89
C ILE A 156 -10.16 1.35 -11.57
N LYS A 157 -9.01 1.97 -11.81
CA LYS A 157 -8.90 3.25 -12.55
C LYS A 157 -8.86 3.06 -14.06
N GLY A 158 -8.36 1.90 -14.51
CA GLY A 158 -8.23 1.58 -15.92
C GLY A 158 -7.46 0.30 -16.19
N TRP A 159 -7.15 0.08 -17.46
CA TRP A 159 -6.59 -1.16 -17.99
C TRP A 159 -5.38 -0.88 -18.88
N LEU A 160 -4.30 -1.63 -18.67
CA LEU A 160 -3.10 -1.63 -19.52
C LEU A 160 -3.24 -2.72 -20.57
N VAL A 161 -3.67 -2.32 -21.77
CA VAL A 161 -4.11 -3.23 -22.83
C VAL A 161 -3.00 -3.53 -23.83
N SER A 162 -2.80 -4.81 -24.11
CA SER A 162 -1.80 -5.30 -25.05
C SER A 162 -2.40 -6.35 -25.99
N GLU A 163 -1.74 -6.57 -27.12
CA GLU A 163 -2.13 -7.57 -28.10
C GLU A 163 -0.99 -8.54 -28.39
N MET A 164 -1.33 -9.82 -28.57
CA MET A 164 -0.40 -10.86 -28.95
C MET A 164 -1.01 -11.84 -29.94
N LYS A 165 -0.14 -12.63 -30.59
CA LYS A 165 -0.54 -13.74 -31.46
C LYS A 165 0.12 -15.01 -30.96
N VAL A 166 -0.69 -16.06 -30.79
CA VAL A 166 -0.20 -17.37 -30.36
C VAL A 166 -0.60 -18.39 -31.43
N ALA A 167 0.39 -19.07 -32.01
CA ALA A 167 0.12 -20.09 -33.02
C ALA A 167 -0.65 -21.28 -32.40
N LYS A 168 -1.33 -22.07 -33.23
CA LYS A 168 -2.03 -23.28 -32.77
C LYS A 168 -1.09 -24.19 -31.97
N GLY A 169 -1.49 -24.57 -30.75
CA GLY A 169 -0.71 -25.46 -29.88
C GLY A 169 0.65 -24.91 -29.43
N ALA A 170 0.92 -23.62 -29.67
CA ALA A 170 2.17 -23.00 -29.24
C ALA A 170 2.08 -22.57 -27.78
N GLN A 171 3.21 -22.76 -27.07
CA GLN A 171 3.43 -22.20 -25.76
C GLN A 171 4.21 -20.88 -25.86
N VAL A 172 3.84 -19.92 -25.02
CA VAL A 172 4.47 -18.61 -24.92
C VAL A 172 4.69 -18.24 -23.46
N VAL A 173 5.66 -17.36 -23.23
CA VAL A 173 5.94 -16.77 -21.92
C VAL A 173 5.56 -15.30 -21.97
N LEU A 174 4.66 -14.89 -21.08
CA LEU A 174 4.26 -13.50 -20.90
C LEU A 174 4.79 -13.01 -19.55
N GLU A 175 5.55 -11.92 -19.55
CA GLU A 175 6.14 -11.33 -18.36
C GLU A 175 5.63 -9.91 -18.20
N ILE A 176 5.18 -9.55 -17.01
CA ILE A 176 4.72 -8.20 -16.66
C ILE A 176 5.48 -7.75 -15.42
N SER A 177 5.98 -6.51 -15.43
CA SER A 177 6.66 -5.90 -14.29
C SER A 177 6.22 -4.45 -14.11
N TYR A 178 6.03 -4.02 -12.86
CA TYR A 178 5.67 -2.64 -12.53
C TYR A 178 5.97 -2.30 -11.07
N LEU A 179 5.97 -1.01 -10.76
CA LEU A 179 5.99 -0.48 -9.41
C LEU A 179 4.58 -0.03 -9.01
N SER A 180 4.13 -0.48 -7.86
CA SER A 180 2.79 -0.18 -7.33
C SER A 180 2.87 0.76 -6.14
N GLU A 181 2.27 1.95 -6.28
CA GLU A 181 2.02 2.79 -5.11
C GLU A 181 0.97 2.18 -4.20
N TYR A 182 1.19 2.33 -2.89
CA TYR A 182 0.19 1.94 -1.90
C TYR A 182 -0.99 2.91 -1.88
N ASP A 183 -2.20 2.36 -1.80
CA ASP A 183 -3.43 3.11 -1.60
C ASP A 183 -3.67 3.35 -0.10
N SER A 184 -4.21 4.52 0.25
CA SER A 184 -4.50 4.87 1.65
C SER A 184 -5.51 6.00 1.73
N ASP A 185 -6.49 5.86 2.60
CA ASP A 185 -7.44 6.94 2.87
C ASP A 185 -7.01 7.76 4.10
N TYR A 186 -7.29 9.06 4.06
CA TYR A 186 -7.14 9.97 5.18
C TYR A 186 -8.39 10.84 5.26
N SER A 187 -9.10 10.73 6.36
CA SER A 187 -10.32 11.50 6.60
C SER A 187 -10.18 12.29 7.89
N TYR A 188 -10.84 13.44 7.96
CA TYR A 188 -10.92 14.25 9.16
C TYR A 188 -12.32 14.81 9.34
N VAL A 189 -12.76 14.91 10.59
CA VAL A 189 -14.00 15.58 10.99
C VAL A 189 -13.64 16.48 12.15
N SER A 190 -13.75 17.79 11.94
CA SER A 190 -13.24 18.80 12.87
C SER A 190 -11.74 18.57 13.13
N GLU A 191 -11.33 18.31 14.37
CA GLU A 191 -9.94 18.07 14.76
C GLU A 191 -9.59 16.58 14.90
N ASP A 192 -10.55 15.68 14.69
CA ASP A 192 -10.32 14.23 14.70
C ASP A 192 -9.96 13.76 13.29
N ALA A 193 -8.98 12.87 13.20
CA ALA A 193 -8.54 12.30 11.94
C ALA A 193 -8.46 10.78 12.01
N ARG A 194 -8.73 10.13 10.89
CA ARG A 194 -8.56 8.70 10.69
C ARG A 194 -7.68 8.47 9.47
N LYS A 195 -6.59 7.75 9.68
CA LYS A 195 -5.68 7.30 8.64
C LYS A 195 -5.82 5.80 8.49
N GLU A 196 -6.19 5.36 7.30
CA GLU A 196 -6.22 3.94 6.96
C GLU A 196 -4.82 3.37 6.78
N ALA A 197 -4.73 2.04 6.74
CA ALA A 197 -3.49 1.38 6.39
C ALA A 197 -3.10 1.70 4.94
N LEU A 198 -1.80 1.85 4.69
CA LEU A 198 -1.24 1.71 3.36
C LEU A 198 -1.54 0.30 2.85
N SER A 199 -2.18 0.18 1.69
CA SER A 199 -2.65 -1.08 1.13
C SER A 199 -2.09 -1.33 -0.27
N PHE A 200 -1.74 -2.58 -0.52
CA PHE A 200 -1.39 -3.13 -1.83
C PHE A 200 -2.43 -4.16 -2.24
N LYS A 201 -2.81 -4.17 -3.53
CA LYS A 201 -3.82 -5.05 -4.11
C LYS A 201 -3.35 -5.77 -5.37
N TYR A 202 -3.66 -7.05 -5.52
CA TYR A 202 -3.40 -7.75 -6.78
C TYR A 202 -4.62 -8.56 -7.18
N ARG A 203 -5.13 -8.30 -8.38
CA ARG A 203 -6.40 -8.84 -8.88
C ARG A 203 -6.21 -10.16 -9.61
N LEU A 204 -5.94 -11.21 -8.85
CA LEU A 204 -5.78 -12.57 -9.38
C LEU A 204 -7.07 -13.07 -10.06
N SER A 205 -8.24 -12.62 -9.56
CA SER A 205 -9.56 -12.83 -10.17
C SER A 205 -9.66 -12.44 -11.64
N THR A 206 -8.88 -11.46 -12.11
CA THR A 206 -8.88 -11.08 -13.54
C THR A 206 -8.30 -12.16 -14.45
N GLY A 207 -7.61 -13.15 -13.88
CA GLY A 207 -7.18 -14.36 -14.58
C GLY A 207 -8.34 -15.26 -15.02
N ALA A 208 -9.55 -15.10 -14.47
CA ALA A 208 -10.71 -15.95 -14.76
C ALA A 208 -11.20 -15.87 -16.22
N VAL A 209 -10.79 -14.84 -16.97
CA VAL A 209 -11.19 -14.66 -18.38
C VAL A 209 -10.44 -15.59 -19.34
N TRP A 210 -9.33 -16.18 -18.91
CA TRP A 210 -8.53 -17.10 -19.73
C TRP A 210 -9.16 -18.50 -19.76
N HIS A 211 -8.69 -19.36 -20.67
CA HIS A 211 -9.27 -20.69 -20.83
C HIS A 211 -9.04 -21.59 -19.60
N GLY A 212 -10.13 -21.95 -18.93
CA GLY A 212 -10.13 -22.91 -17.82
C GLY A 212 -9.36 -22.43 -16.59
N PRO A 213 -9.09 -23.32 -15.61
CA PRO A 213 -8.30 -22.96 -14.45
C PRO A 213 -6.85 -22.65 -14.83
N ILE A 214 -6.20 -21.83 -14.00
CA ILE A 214 -4.75 -21.71 -13.96
C ILE A 214 -4.21 -23.05 -13.46
N LYS A 215 -3.49 -23.79 -14.31
CA LYS A 215 -3.12 -25.18 -14.02
C LYS A 215 -2.27 -25.31 -12.74
N GLN A 216 -1.36 -24.38 -12.52
CA GLN A 216 -0.56 -24.27 -11.30
C GLN A 216 -0.01 -22.87 -11.16
N GLY A 217 0.38 -22.50 -9.95
CA GLY A 217 1.07 -21.24 -9.73
C GLY A 217 1.64 -21.06 -8.33
N ARG A 218 2.44 -20.02 -8.20
CA ARG A 218 3.11 -19.61 -6.98
C ARG A 218 3.11 -18.10 -6.84
N VAL A 219 2.64 -17.61 -5.71
CA VAL A 219 2.82 -16.24 -5.26
C VAL A 219 3.91 -16.21 -4.19
N LYS A 220 4.96 -15.42 -4.42
CA LYS A 220 6.03 -15.14 -3.48
C LYS A 220 5.96 -13.70 -3.02
N LEU A 221 5.94 -13.51 -1.72
CA LEU A 221 5.89 -12.22 -1.06
C LEU A 221 7.12 -12.06 -0.16
N SER A 222 7.74 -10.88 -0.19
CA SER A 222 8.89 -10.53 0.66
C SER A 222 8.80 -9.09 1.15
N LEU A 223 9.39 -8.82 2.31
CA LEU A 223 9.45 -7.48 2.92
C LEU A 223 10.85 -6.92 2.75
N ASP A 224 10.96 -5.72 2.20
CA ASP A 224 12.23 -5.00 2.02
C ASP A 224 11.98 -3.50 2.20
N GLY A 225 11.71 -3.10 3.44
CA GLY A 225 11.29 -1.74 3.79
C GLY A 225 9.95 -1.65 4.52
N VAL A 226 9.36 -2.79 4.90
CA VAL A 226 8.13 -2.87 5.70
C VAL A 226 8.41 -3.62 7.00
N SER A 227 7.99 -3.06 8.13
CA SER A 227 8.12 -3.73 9.42
C SER A 227 7.18 -4.95 9.49
N PRO A 228 7.67 -6.14 9.91
CA PRO A 228 6.82 -7.31 10.11
C PRO A 228 5.67 -7.10 11.11
N GLN A 229 5.76 -6.09 11.99
CA GLN A 229 4.70 -5.76 12.95
C GLN A 229 3.55 -4.97 12.32
N GLU A 230 3.85 -4.16 11.31
CA GLU A 230 2.91 -3.34 10.55
C GLU A 230 2.26 -4.12 9.38
N PHE A 231 2.93 -5.18 8.95
CA PHE A 231 2.52 -6.03 7.84
C PHE A 231 1.34 -6.95 8.19
N LYS A 232 0.34 -7.00 7.31
CA LYS A 232 -0.79 -7.94 7.39
C LYS A 232 -1.30 -8.33 6.01
N ILE A 233 -1.38 -9.63 5.75
CA ILE A 233 -2.14 -10.17 4.61
C ILE A 233 -3.62 -10.15 5.01
N VAL A 234 -4.42 -9.34 4.31
CA VAL A 234 -5.86 -9.20 4.52
C VAL A 234 -6.62 -10.27 3.75
N SER A 235 -6.22 -10.50 2.50
CA SER A 235 -6.78 -11.50 1.61
C SER A 235 -5.70 -12.04 0.67
N PRO A 236 -5.79 -13.30 0.22
CA PRO A 236 -6.60 -14.36 0.80
C PRO A 236 -6.05 -14.80 2.17
N VAL A 237 -6.95 -15.07 3.13
CA VAL A 237 -6.56 -15.55 4.46
C VAL A 237 -6.12 -17.02 4.42
N ASN A 238 -5.12 -17.38 5.21
CA ASN A 238 -4.63 -18.76 5.39
C ASN A 238 -4.04 -19.45 4.14
N CYS A 239 -3.77 -18.72 3.05
CA CYS A 239 -3.14 -19.28 1.85
C CYS A 239 -1.61 -19.25 1.87
N PHE A 240 -1.02 -18.29 2.60
CA PHE A 240 0.42 -18.07 2.61
C PHE A 240 1.12 -18.83 3.75
N VAL A 241 2.15 -19.59 3.39
CA VAL A 241 3.07 -20.25 4.31
C VAL A 241 4.35 -19.42 4.44
N ARG A 242 4.79 -19.16 5.67
CA ARG A 242 6.01 -18.39 5.94
C ARG A 242 7.26 -19.28 5.87
N HIS A 243 8.23 -18.86 5.08
CA HIS A 243 9.57 -19.43 4.97
C HIS A 243 10.62 -18.35 5.24
N GLY A 244 11.10 -18.25 6.49
CA GLY A 244 12.00 -17.17 6.91
C GLY A 244 11.35 -15.79 6.79
N GLU A 245 11.87 -14.96 5.90
CA GLU A 245 11.37 -13.60 5.60
C GLU A 245 10.48 -13.55 4.34
N THR A 246 10.08 -14.72 3.83
CA THR A 246 9.22 -14.83 2.65
C THR A 246 7.92 -15.53 2.99
N TRP A 247 6.85 -15.17 2.29
CA TRP A 247 5.54 -15.82 2.34
C TRP A 247 5.24 -16.39 0.97
N VAL A 248 4.85 -17.66 0.92
CA VAL A 248 4.62 -18.37 -0.32
C VAL A 248 3.22 -18.96 -0.31
N TRP A 249 2.46 -18.71 -1.37
CA TRP A 249 1.20 -19.38 -1.65
C TRP A 249 1.35 -20.16 -2.96
N GLU A 250 1.21 -21.48 -2.89
CA GLU A 250 1.17 -22.36 -4.07
C GLU A 250 -0.25 -22.85 -4.29
N PHE A 251 -0.64 -23.01 -5.55
CA PHE A 251 -1.95 -23.52 -5.91
C PHE A 251 -1.87 -24.38 -7.19
N GLU A 252 -2.84 -25.28 -7.33
CA GLU A 252 -3.03 -26.14 -8.50
C GLU A 252 -4.48 -26.03 -8.97
N SER A 253 -4.68 -26.03 -10.28
CA SER A 253 -5.99 -25.96 -10.94
C SER A 253 -6.93 -24.90 -10.34
N LEU A 254 -6.42 -23.69 -10.16
CA LEU A 254 -7.15 -22.58 -9.55
C LEU A 254 -8.08 -21.93 -10.58
N GLU A 255 -9.38 -21.89 -10.27
CA GLU A 255 -10.35 -21.02 -10.93
C GLU A 255 -10.47 -19.74 -10.09
N PRO A 256 -9.83 -18.63 -10.49
CA PRO A 256 -9.69 -17.50 -9.61
C PRO A 256 -11.00 -16.70 -9.49
N THR A 257 -11.29 -16.28 -8.27
CA THR A 257 -12.46 -15.47 -7.91
C THR A 257 -12.02 -14.24 -7.10
N LEU A 258 -12.93 -13.33 -6.76
CA LEU A 258 -12.61 -12.20 -5.88
C LEU A 258 -12.04 -12.63 -4.53
N ALA A 259 -12.37 -13.83 -4.03
CA ALA A 259 -11.80 -14.38 -2.80
C ALA A 259 -10.30 -14.72 -2.93
N ASN A 260 -9.78 -14.79 -4.16
CA ASN A 260 -8.37 -15.05 -4.44
C ASN A 260 -7.56 -13.76 -4.67
N ASP A 261 -8.22 -12.61 -4.73
CA ASP A 261 -7.51 -11.33 -4.81
C ASP A 261 -6.68 -11.10 -3.56
N ILE A 262 -5.48 -10.57 -3.79
CA ILE A 262 -4.51 -10.30 -2.75
C ILE A 262 -4.73 -8.88 -2.27
N GLU A 263 -4.90 -8.71 -0.96
CA GLU A 263 -4.85 -7.41 -0.30
C GLU A 263 -3.91 -7.49 0.88
N ILE A 264 -2.98 -6.54 0.96
CA ILE A 264 -1.93 -6.51 1.97
C ILE A 264 -1.88 -5.11 2.56
N HIS A 265 -1.92 -5.03 3.89
CA HIS A 265 -1.60 -3.81 4.62
C HIS A 265 -0.12 -3.79 4.97
N VAL A 266 0.52 -2.64 4.75
CA VAL A 266 1.95 -2.41 5.04
C VAL A 266 2.19 -1.31 6.07
N SER A 267 1.12 -0.75 6.62
CA SER A 267 1.16 0.14 7.78
C SER A 267 -0.01 -0.17 8.73
N GLU A 268 0.10 0.25 9.98
CA GLU A 268 -1.04 0.23 10.88
C GLU A 268 -1.95 1.44 10.63
N PRO A 269 -3.28 1.26 10.57
CA PRO A 269 -4.21 2.38 10.63
C PRO A 269 -4.19 2.99 12.03
N TYR A 270 -4.50 4.27 12.12
CA TYR A 270 -4.70 4.94 13.41
C TYR A 270 -5.75 6.04 13.33
N ASN A 271 -6.34 6.30 14.48
CA ASN A 271 -7.11 7.51 14.69
C ASN A 271 -6.25 8.50 15.47
N ALA A 272 -6.31 9.78 15.10
CA ALA A 272 -5.74 10.88 15.83
C ALA A 272 -6.86 11.77 16.37
N TYR A 273 -6.71 12.20 17.61
CA TYR A 273 -7.71 13.02 18.31
C TYR A 273 -7.03 14.25 18.88
N CYS A 274 -7.71 15.39 18.79
CA CYS A 274 -7.33 16.60 19.50
C CYS A 274 -8.35 16.85 20.61
N VAL A 275 -7.98 16.54 21.85
CA VAL A 275 -8.85 16.84 22.99
C VAL A 275 -8.45 18.23 23.50
N ASN A 276 -9.17 19.27 23.06
CA ASN A 276 -9.03 20.67 23.50
C ASN A 276 -7.60 21.26 23.38
N LEU A 277 -7.43 22.20 22.43
CA LEU A 277 -6.15 22.86 22.10
C LEU A 277 -5.41 23.42 23.33
N ASP A 278 -6.14 23.83 24.37
CA ASP A 278 -5.56 24.57 25.51
C ASP A 278 -5.25 23.70 26.75
N ALA A 279 -5.68 22.43 26.81
CA ALA A 279 -5.62 21.68 28.08
C ALA A 279 -5.16 20.21 27.99
N ASN A 280 -5.62 19.43 26.99
CA ASN A 280 -5.48 17.96 27.03
C ASN A 280 -4.59 17.37 25.92
N GLY A 281 -4.23 18.12 24.88
CA GLY A 281 -3.22 17.72 23.90
C GLY A 281 -3.69 16.67 22.88
N TYR A 282 -2.75 16.15 22.10
CA TYR A 282 -3.04 15.21 21.00
C TYR A 282 -2.92 13.75 21.44
N TYR A 283 -3.77 12.90 20.87
CA TYR A 283 -3.82 11.47 21.16
C TYR A 283 -3.83 10.67 19.87
N ARG A 284 -3.26 9.47 19.91
CA ARG A 284 -3.42 8.46 18.85
C ARG A 284 -4.02 7.19 19.40
N GLN A 285 -4.83 6.52 18.59
CA GLN A 285 -5.36 5.21 18.88
C GLN A 285 -4.89 4.21 17.82
N TYR A 286 -4.21 3.16 18.28
CA TYR A 286 -3.80 2.03 17.46
C TYR A 286 -4.39 0.76 18.07
N ARG A 287 -5.08 -0.07 17.26
CA ARG A 287 -5.67 -1.35 17.70
C ARG A 287 -6.38 -1.25 19.06
N GLU A 288 -7.28 -0.26 19.18
CA GLU A 288 -8.08 0.05 20.39
C GLU A 288 -7.30 0.60 21.60
N LYS A 289 -5.97 0.64 21.55
CA LYS A 289 -5.12 1.21 22.61
C LYS A 289 -4.90 2.69 22.35
N PHE A 290 -4.94 3.48 23.43
CA PHE A 290 -4.73 4.91 23.39
C PHE A 290 -3.31 5.29 23.82
N TYR A 291 -2.79 6.29 23.13
CA TYR A 291 -1.47 6.86 23.37
C TYR A 291 -1.58 8.37 23.41
N LYS A 292 -0.89 8.99 24.36
CA LYS A 292 -0.66 10.43 24.34
C LYS A 292 0.45 10.74 23.36
N TRP A 293 0.15 11.54 22.34
CA TRP A 293 1.13 12.03 21.38
C TRP A 293 1.82 13.27 21.96
N THR A 294 3.10 13.11 22.28
CA THR A 294 3.92 14.12 22.94
C THR A 294 4.86 14.75 21.93
N THR A 295 4.52 15.96 21.51
CA THR A 295 5.32 16.82 20.60
C THR A 295 6.03 17.96 21.36
N THR A 296 5.70 18.17 22.63
CA THR A 296 6.28 19.22 23.46
C THR A 296 7.39 18.67 24.35
N TYR A 297 8.62 19.07 24.05
CA TYR A 297 9.84 18.72 24.78
C TYR A 297 10.90 19.80 24.57
N LYS A 298 11.99 19.74 25.31
CA LYS A 298 13.23 20.45 24.97
C LYS A 298 14.15 19.50 24.25
N VAL A 299 14.88 19.98 23.24
CA VAL A 299 15.86 19.18 22.50
C VAL A 299 17.19 19.93 22.40
N GLN A 300 18.29 19.19 22.47
CA GLN A 300 19.64 19.68 22.21
C GLN A 300 20.35 18.69 21.31
N ALA A 301 21.10 19.18 20.32
CA ALA A 301 21.94 18.35 19.46
C ALA A 301 23.41 18.53 19.84
N SER A 302 24.22 17.48 19.65
CA SER A 302 25.68 17.59 19.75
C SER A 302 26.28 18.53 18.71
N SER A 303 25.66 18.59 17.52
CA SER A 303 25.96 19.54 16.46
C SER A 303 24.71 19.88 15.66
N GLN A 304 24.82 20.95 14.87
CA GLN A 304 23.83 21.29 13.86
C GLN A 304 24.52 22.01 12.70
N LEU A 305 24.03 21.78 11.48
CA LEU A 305 24.48 22.51 10.30
C LEU A 305 24.19 24.00 10.46
N ALA A 306 25.10 24.85 9.98
CA ALA A 306 24.90 26.29 10.03
C ALA A 306 23.74 26.71 9.12
N ASP A 307 22.95 27.68 9.59
CA ASP A 307 21.87 28.27 8.80
C ASP A 307 22.41 28.82 7.47
N ALA A 308 21.71 28.51 6.38
CA ALA A 308 22.14 28.87 5.03
C ALA A 308 20.93 29.19 4.14
N ASN A 309 21.06 30.22 3.29
CA ASN A 309 20.01 30.63 2.33
C ASN A 309 18.62 30.86 2.98
N GLY A 310 18.61 31.28 4.25
CA GLY A 310 17.40 31.50 5.04
C GLY A 310 16.77 30.23 5.61
N TYR A 311 17.37 29.05 5.40
CA TYR A 311 16.99 27.80 6.05
C TYR A 311 17.75 27.65 7.36
N SER A 312 17.05 27.20 8.40
CA SER A 312 17.67 26.75 9.64
C SER A 312 17.72 25.23 9.68
N TYR A 313 18.72 24.68 10.37
CA TYR A 313 18.92 23.24 10.57
C TYR A 313 19.02 22.86 12.06
N SER A 314 18.55 23.74 12.93
CA SER A 314 18.63 23.53 14.38
C SER A 314 17.78 22.36 14.86
N ALA A 315 18.09 21.85 16.05
CA ALA A 315 17.32 20.77 16.68
C ALA A 315 15.84 21.13 16.91
N ASP A 316 15.53 22.43 17.06
CA ASP A 316 14.16 22.93 17.24
C ASP A 316 13.26 22.68 16.01
N ASN A 317 13.85 22.35 14.85
CA ASN A 317 13.11 21.94 13.66
C ASN A 317 12.44 20.57 13.78
N LEU A 318 12.79 19.76 14.80
CA LEU A 318 12.20 18.44 15.03
C LEU A 318 10.78 18.50 15.60
N HIS A 319 10.31 19.68 15.98
CA HIS A 319 8.93 19.91 16.35
C HIS A 319 8.06 20.01 15.09
N THR A 320 6.94 19.28 15.07
CA THR A 320 6.01 19.27 13.94
C THR A 320 5.57 20.69 13.54
N ASN A 321 5.69 21.04 12.25
CA ASN A 321 5.20 22.28 11.63
C ASN A 321 5.84 23.61 12.08
N GLN A 322 7.16 23.72 12.02
CA GLN A 322 7.88 24.99 12.31
C GLN A 322 7.96 25.97 11.11
N GLY A 323 7.37 25.60 9.96
CA GLY A 323 7.30 26.42 8.75
C GLY A 323 8.29 26.01 7.65
N GLU A 324 8.20 26.66 6.49
CA GLU A 324 8.90 26.26 5.24
C GLU A 324 10.41 26.15 5.33
N LYS A 325 11.00 26.99 6.17
CA LYS A 325 12.44 27.20 6.29
C LYS A 325 13.03 26.48 7.51
N SER A 326 12.20 25.75 8.25
CA SER A 326 12.49 25.06 9.51
C SER A 326 11.88 23.66 9.44
N PHE A 327 12.49 22.79 8.64
CA PHE A 327 11.88 21.52 8.24
C PHE A 327 12.63 20.26 8.71
N ALA A 328 13.93 20.39 8.97
CA ALA A 328 14.73 19.28 9.44
C ALA A 328 15.86 19.78 10.34
N TRP A 329 16.18 19.00 11.37
CA TRP A 329 17.51 19.08 11.95
C TRP A 329 18.49 18.41 11.00
N SER A 330 19.67 19.01 10.87
CA SER A 330 20.81 18.40 10.20
C SER A 330 21.99 18.49 11.12
N GLU A 331 22.73 17.39 11.30
CA GLU A 331 24.03 17.44 11.98
C GLU A 331 25.01 18.35 11.22
N GLY A 332 26.05 18.82 11.90
CA GLY A 332 26.99 19.81 11.35
C GLY A 332 28.47 19.45 11.54
N VAL A 333 28.80 18.17 11.66
CA VAL A 333 30.19 17.71 11.71
C VAL A 333 30.66 17.30 10.31
N ASP A 334 31.98 17.17 10.12
CA ASP A 334 32.49 16.62 8.87
C ASP A 334 32.10 15.14 8.72
N GLY A 335 31.63 14.76 7.54
CA GLY A 335 31.17 13.40 7.24
C GLY A 335 29.67 13.22 7.48
N HIS A 336 29.27 12.01 7.88
CA HIS A 336 27.87 11.60 7.99
C HIS A 336 27.25 11.79 9.40
N GLY A 337 27.96 12.39 10.35
CA GLY A 337 27.48 12.53 11.72
C GLY A 337 27.29 11.22 12.51
N ILE A 338 28.04 10.16 12.19
CA ILE A 338 28.01 8.92 12.98
C ILE A 338 28.53 9.23 14.40
N GLY A 339 27.75 8.87 15.42
CA GLY A 339 28.03 9.15 16.82
C GLY A 339 27.39 10.44 17.33
N GLU A 340 26.84 11.28 16.45
CA GLU A 340 26.09 12.47 16.87
C GLU A 340 24.82 12.09 17.62
N VAL A 341 24.40 12.97 18.53
CA VAL A 341 23.31 12.73 19.46
C VAL A 341 22.29 13.87 19.49
N LEU A 342 21.04 13.50 19.77
CA LEU A 342 19.95 14.38 20.14
C LEU A 342 19.44 14.02 21.53
N ASP A 343 19.52 14.96 22.46
CA ASP A 343 19.06 14.82 23.83
C ASP A 343 17.70 15.49 24.02
N PHE A 344 16.67 14.67 24.27
CA PHE A 344 15.30 15.13 24.50
C PHE A 344 14.96 15.11 25.98
N THR A 345 14.32 16.18 26.46
CA THR A 345 13.80 16.29 27.84
C THR A 345 12.32 16.63 27.82
N LEU A 346 11.48 15.73 28.32
CA LEU A 346 10.03 15.98 28.40
C LEU A 346 9.67 16.87 29.58
N ASN A 347 8.60 17.65 29.44
CA ASN A 347 8.04 18.42 30.54
C ASN A 347 7.46 17.51 31.65
N LYS A 348 6.80 16.42 31.25
CA LYS A 348 6.23 15.41 32.15
C LYS A 348 6.72 14.03 31.74
N GLU A 349 6.94 13.15 32.71
CA GLU A 349 7.31 11.76 32.44
C GLU A 349 6.16 11.01 31.77
N ILE A 350 6.48 10.10 30.85
CA ILE A 350 5.51 9.24 30.16
C ILE A 350 5.87 7.77 30.31
N GLU A 351 4.88 6.89 30.30
CA GLU A 351 5.10 5.45 30.08
C GLU A 351 5.38 5.26 28.57
N LEU A 352 6.66 5.32 28.18
CA LEU A 352 7.07 5.28 26.78
C LEU A 352 6.64 3.98 26.12
N ASP A 353 6.03 4.10 24.95
CA ASP A 353 5.65 2.96 24.13
C ASP A 353 6.41 2.95 22.80
N SER A 354 6.48 4.11 22.13
CA SER A 354 7.19 4.20 20.86
C SER A 354 7.66 5.61 20.57
N VAL A 355 8.69 5.72 19.73
CA VAL A 355 9.13 6.98 19.12
C VAL A 355 8.56 7.03 17.71
N LEU A 356 8.01 8.17 17.33
CA LEU A 356 7.62 8.48 15.96
C LEU A 356 8.76 9.28 15.32
N VAL A 357 9.21 8.85 14.15
CA VAL A 357 10.33 9.47 13.44
C VAL A 357 9.99 9.70 11.98
N GLU A 358 10.19 10.92 11.49
CA GLU A 358 10.34 11.22 10.06
C GLU A 358 11.83 11.29 9.73
N ASN A 359 12.34 10.22 9.11
CA ASN A 359 13.76 10.01 8.87
C ASN A 359 14.23 10.75 7.61
N GLY A 360 15.35 11.48 7.68
CA GLY A 360 15.87 12.28 6.57
C GLY A 360 15.21 13.64 6.43
N TYR A 361 15.55 14.34 5.34
CA TYR A 361 14.95 15.62 4.97
C TYR A 361 13.69 15.37 4.14
N THR A 362 12.54 15.21 4.79
CA THR A 362 11.32 14.65 4.16
C THR A 362 10.53 15.61 3.27
N ARG A 363 10.99 16.86 3.10
CA ARG A 363 10.30 17.94 2.36
C ARG A 363 10.02 17.58 0.90
N SER A 364 10.98 16.96 0.24
CA SER A 364 10.84 16.45 -1.13
C SER A 364 11.58 15.13 -1.29
N GLU A 365 11.24 14.36 -2.33
CA GLU A 365 11.96 13.12 -2.64
C GLU A 365 13.43 13.39 -2.97
N GLU A 366 13.69 14.47 -3.70
CA GLU A 366 15.04 14.91 -4.04
C GLU A 366 15.88 15.21 -2.79
N LEU A 367 15.35 15.97 -1.83
CA LEU A 367 16.06 16.28 -0.58
C LEU A 367 16.28 15.02 0.27
N PHE A 368 15.26 14.18 0.38
CA PHE A 368 15.38 12.92 1.09
C PHE A 368 16.50 12.04 0.51
N LEU A 369 16.60 11.90 -0.82
CA LEU A 369 17.61 11.08 -1.48
C LEU A 369 19.01 11.73 -1.55
N SER A 370 19.07 13.06 -1.57
CA SER A 370 20.34 13.79 -1.68
C SER A 370 21.09 13.93 -0.36
N ASN A 371 20.39 13.99 0.77
CA ASN A 371 20.96 14.03 2.13
C ASN A 371 21.08 12.63 2.76
N SER A 372 21.92 12.47 3.78
CA SER A 372 22.01 11.22 4.52
C SER A 372 20.82 11.05 5.47
N ARG A 373 20.50 9.79 5.78
CA ARG A 373 19.34 9.39 6.59
C ARG A 373 19.82 8.42 7.66
N VAL A 374 19.25 8.48 8.86
CA VAL A 374 19.67 7.57 9.94
C VAL A 374 19.28 6.14 9.58
N LYS A 375 20.20 5.18 9.74
CA LYS A 375 19.95 3.75 9.50
C LYS A 375 19.83 2.98 10.80
N ASP A 376 20.91 2.90 11.55
CA ASP A 376 20.90 2.28 12.88
C ASP A 376 21.01 3.36 13.95
N VAL A 377 20.24 3.20 15.01
CA VAL A 377 20.09 4.19 16.07
C VAL A 377 20.03 3.51 17.45
N THR A 378 20.67 4.12 18.43
CA THR A 378 20.54 3.74 19.84
C THR A 378 19.73 4.79 20.57
N PHE A 379 18.65 4.36 21.23
CA PHE A 379 17.90 5.17 22.19
C PHE A 379 18.38 4.89 23.60
N VAL A 380 18.80 5.91 24.35
CA VAL A 380 19.18 5.78 25.76
C VAL A 380 18.14 6.49 26.63
N VAL A 381 17.28 5.72 27.30
CA VAL A 381 16.22 6.25 28.15
C VAL A 381 16.76 6.49 29.56
N ASN A 382 16.52 7.71 30.08
CA ASN A 382 16.94 8.17 31.40
C ASN A 382 18.43 7.92 31.71
N GLY A 383 19.28 7.87 30.68
CA GLY A 383 20.72 7.59 30.80
C GLY A 383 21.05 6.16 31.29
N LYS A 384 20.12 5.21 31.19
CA LYS A 384 20.28 3.86 31.78
C LYS A 384 19.91 2.72 30.85
N GLU A 385 18.75 2.78 30.21
CA GLU A 385 18.25 1.70 29.36
C GLU A 385 18.55 2.00 27.90
N GLU A 386 19.28 1.11 27.22
CA GLU A 386 19.65 1.26 25.81
C GLU A 386 18.81 0.35 24.91
N PHE A 387 18.27 0.92 23.83
CA PHE A 387 17.49 0.21 22.83
C PHE A 387 18.05 0.49 21.44
N LYS A 388 18.59 -0.55 20.79
CA LYS A 388 19.06 -0.48 19.40
C LYS A 388 17.91 -0.72 18.44
N ARG A 389 17.81 0.10 17.41
CA ARG A 389 16.77 0.05 16.38
C ARG A 389 17.38 0.34 15.01
N THR A 390 16.71 -0.17 13.99
CA THR A 390 17.00 0.18 12.59
C THR A 390 15.79 0.95 12.05
N LEU A 391 16.03 2.12 11.49
CA LEU A 391 15.04 2.91 10.78
C LEU A 391 14.98 2.45 9.32
N LEU A 392 13.77 2.46 8.77
CA LEU A 392 13.54 2.15 7.36
C LEU A 392 14.01 3.33 6.50
N ASP A 393 14.49 3.04 5.29
CA ASP A 393 14.87 4.07 4.32
C ASP A 393 13.61 4.61 3.61
N ARG A 394 12.78 5.38 4.34
CA ARG A 394 11.51 5.92 3.84
C ARG A 394 11.18 7.28 4.40
N ARG A 395 10.47 8.09 3.60
CA ARG A 395 10.06 9.46 3.95
C ARG A 395 8.90 9.50 4.93
N ARG A 396 8.06 8.47 4.93
CA ARG A 396 6.87 8.42 5.80
C ARG A 396 7.28 8.19 7.25
N GLU A 397 6.49 8.79 8.15
CA GLU A 397 6.59 8.56 9.60
C GLU A 397 6.68 7.05 9.91
N GLN A 398 7.57 6.73 10.84
CA GLN A 398 7.82 5.38 11.30
C GLN A 398 7.55 5.32 12.80
N ARG A 399 6.86 4.27 13.25
CA ARG A 399 6.66 4.01 14.68
C ARG A 399 7.69 3.01 15.15
N ILE A 400 8.65 3.50 15.92
CA ILE A 400 9.74 2.70 16.48
C ILE A 400 9.31 2.20 17.86
N ASP A 401 8.97 0.91 17.93
CA ASP A 401 8.55 0.22 19.15
C ASP A 401 9.66 0.27 20.20
N LEU A 402 9.35 0.82 21.37
CA LEU A 402 10.17 0.81 22.59
C LEU A 402 9.34 0.31 23.79
N SER A 403 8.28 -0.48 23.54
CA SER A 403 7.32 -0.90 24.56
C SER A 403 7.91 -1.88 25.59
N GLU A 404 9.11 -2.40 25.36
CA GLU A 404 9.87 -3.10 26.38
C GLU A 404 10.39 -2.18 27.49
N CYS A 405 10.51 -0.86 27.27
CA CYS A 405 10.92 0.11 28.29
C CYS A 405 9.90 0.14 29.43
N LYS A 406 10.33 -0.25 30.64
CA LYS A 406 9.42 -0.32 31.82
C LYS A 406 9.50 0.89 32.72
N THR A 407 10.56 1.69 32.59
CA THR A 407 10.71 2.94 33.35
C THR A 407 9.94 4.06 32.67
N LYS A 408 9.35 4.95 33.47
CA LYS A 408 8.79 6.19 32.95
C LYS A 408 9.91 7.06 32.38
N MET A 409 9.74 7.51 31.15
CA MET A 409 10.75 8.26 30.41
C MET A 409 10.63 9.75 30.74
N LYS A 410 11.71 10.35 31.26
CA LYS A 410 11.87 11.81 31.42
C LYS A 410 12.80 12.37 30.35
N THR A 411 13.90 11.67 30.11
CA THR A 411 14.88 12.00 29.08
C THR A 411 15.11 10.81 28.16
N ILE A 412 15.44 11.10 26.91
CA ILE A 412 15.84 10.11 25.92
C ILE A 412 16.91 10.72 25.05
N GLN A 413 18.03 10.02 24.89
CA GLN A 413 19.05 10.35 23.92
C GLN A 413 18.85 9.48 22.68
N LEU A 414 18.90 10.07 21.50
CA LEU A 414 18.98 9.38 20.22
C LEU A 414 20.43 9.51 19.73
N ARG A 415 21.14 8.39 19.54
CA ARG A 415 22.49 8.35 18.96
C ARG A 415 22.48 7.71 17.59
N ILE A 416 23.11 8.36 16.61
CA ILE A 416 23.29 7.82 15.25
C ILE A 416 24.40 6.77 15.28
N ASP A 417 24.07 5.50 15.01
CA ASP A 417 25.06 4.43 14.94
C ASP A 417 25.50 4.14 13.49
N SER A 418 24.61 4.34 12.51
CA SER A 418 24.93 4.24 11.08
C SER A 418 23.93 5.02 10.22
N VAL A 419 24.25 5.24 8.93
CA VAL A 419 23.41 6.02 8.01
C VAL A 419 23.16 5.29 6.68
N TYR A 420 22.09 5.67 5.99
CA TYR A 420 21.97 5.53 4.55
C TYR A 420 22.59 6.78 3.91
N PRO A 421 23.69 6.65 3.15
CA PRO A 421 24.35 7.81 2.56
C PRO A 421 23.44 8.55 1.57
N GLY A 422 23.50 9.89 1.61
CA GLY A 422 22.92 10.74 0.58
C GLY A 422 23.64 10.57 -0.76
N SER A 423 22.93 10.86 -1.84
CA SER A 423 23.54 10.85 -3.19
C SER A 423 24.41 12.07 -3.48
N LYS A 424 24.31 13.13 -2.65
CA LYS A 424 25.00 14.41 -2.88
C LYS A 424 25.64 15.00 -1.63
N TYR A 425 24.93 14.99 -0.51
CA TYR A 425 25.37 15.60 0.73
C TYR A 425 25.61 14.53 1.78
N GLU A 426 26.65 14.73 2.59
CA GLU A 426 26.95 13.84 3.71
C GLU A 426 26.06 14.14 4.93
N ASP A 427 25.47 15.34 4.99
CA ASP A 427 24.66 15.80 6.11
C ASP A 427 23.51 14.83 6.44
N THR A 428 23.49 14.31 7.67
CA THR A 428 22.41 13.45 8.15
C THR A 428 21.26 14.26 8.73
N CYS A 429 20.06 14.02 8.23
CA CYS A 429 18.88 14.79 8.61
C CYS A 429 17.81 13.96 9.35
N LEU A 430 17.03 14.62 10.20
CA LEU A 430 15.77 14.14 10.74
C LEU A 430 14.74 15.28 10.66
N SER A 431 13.53 14.97 10.19
CA SER A 431 12.48 15.99 9.99
C SER A 431 11.50 16.11 11.15
N ASP A 432 11.20 15.01 11.85
CA ASP A 432 10.35 15.04 13.05
C ASP A 432 10.76 13.91 13.99
N VAL A 433 10.73 14.20 15.29
CA VAL A 433 10.78 13.19 16.34
C VAL A 433 9.69 13.51 17.36
N SER A 434 8.84 12.54 17.66
CA SER A 434 7.84 12.68 18.72
C SER A 434 7.61 11.37 19.47
N PHE A 435 6.90 11.43 20.59
CA PHE A 435 6.81 10.29 21.51
C PHE A 435 5.37 9.87 21.75
N LEU A 436 5.12 8.56 21.76
CA LEU A 436 3.85 7.99 22.19
C LEU A 436 3.99 7.42 23.60
N GLY A 437 3.24 8.01 24.53
CA GLY A 437 3.09 7.50 25.90
C GLY A 437 1.83 6.66 26.01
N LYS A 438 1.95 5.42 26.51
CA LYS A 438 0.80 4.52 26.68
C LYS A 438 -0.18 5.06 27.72
N LEU A 439 -1.47 5.01 27.40
CA LEU A 439 -2.54 5.33 28.34
C LEU A 439 -3.19 4.07 28.89
N LYS A 440 -3.64 4.15 30.15
CA LYS A 440 -4.35 3.06 30.83
C LYS A 440 -5.82 2.96 30.43
N ALA A 441 -6.38 4.06 29.91
CA ALA A 441 -7.75 4.18 29.44
C ALA A 441 -7.81 5.23 28.33
N ALA A 442 -8.96 5.33 27.65
CA ALA A 442 -9.25 6.40 26.71
C ALA A 442 -9.10 7.78 27.39
N PRO A 443 -8.69 8.84 26.66
CA PRO A 443 -8.60 10.17 27.22
C PRO A 443 -9.98 10.68 27.69
N GLU A 444 -10.00 11.44 28.78
CA GLU A 444 -11.23 12.11 29.25
C GLU A 444 -11.73 13.09 28.16
N GLN A 445 -13.03 13.06 27.84
CA GLN A 445 -13.67 13.79 26.73
C GLN A 445 -13.37 13.23 25.32
N TYR A 446 -13.16 11.92 25.22
CA TYR A 446 -13.16 11.19 23.94
C TYR A 446 -14.57 11.08 23.32
N GLY A 447 -14.75 11.57 22.09
CA GLY A 447 -16.00 11.47 21.32
C GLY A 447 -16.51 12.82 20.79
N ALA A 448 -17.30 12.78 19.72
CA ALA A 448 -17.79 13.96 18.99
C ALA A 448 -18.44 15.01 19.92
N ARG A 449 -18.07 16.28 19.70
CA ARG A 449 -18.92 17.42 20.04
C ARG A 449 -19.96 17.62 18.96
#